data_AF-A0A6B3FXA3-F1
#
_entry.id   AF-A0A6B3FXA3-F1
#
_cell.length_a   1.000
_cell.length_b   1.000
_cell.length_c   1.000
_cell.angle_alpha   90.00
_cell.angle_beta   90.00
_cell.angle_gamma   90.00
#
_symmetry.space_group_name_H-M   'P 1'
#
loop_
_entity.id
_entity.type
_entity.pdbx_description
1 polymer ?
#
loop_
_entity_poly.entity_id
_entity_poly.type
_entity_poly.pdbx_seq_one_letter_code
_entity_poly.pdbx_strand_id
1 'polypeptide(L)'
;RLSSRHTVIAVAGATGSGKSTLFNALAGAPISDTGLRRPTTSQPIACSWTDGAAGLLDRLAVPGRLRRRPHPGPAAFDEALQGLVLVDLPDHDSAATEHRDQVDRVLALVDAVIWV
;
A
#
# COMPACT_ATOMS: atom_id res chain seq x y z
N ARG A 1 3.23 11.83 -11.65
CA ARG A 1 2.11 10.94 -12.04
C ARG A 1 2.68 9.68 -12.70
N LEU A 2 2.48 8.54 -12.07
CA LEU A 2 3.11 7.27 -12.50
C LEU A 2 2.41 6.59 -13.68
N SER A 3 1.13 6.91 -13.94
CA SER A 3 0.30 6.41 -15.04
C SER A 3 -0.96 7.28 -15.18
N SER A 4 -1.53 7.44 -16.38
CA SER A 4 -2.83 8.11 -16.57
C SER A 4 -4.04 7.21 -16.29
N ARG A 5 -3.81 5.89 -16.21
CA ARG A 5 -4.85 4.86 -16.00
C ARG A 5 -4.89 4.30 -14.57
N HIS A 6 -4.01 4.77 -13.69
CA HIS A 6 -3.91 4.25 -12.34
C HIS A 6 -3.91 5.40 -11.35
N THR A 7 -4.62 5.21 -10.25
CA THR A 7 -4.58 6.10 -9.08
C THR A 7 -3.85 5.36 -7.99
N VAL A 8 -2.75 5.92 -7.48
CA VAL A 8 -1.97 5.32 -6.40
C VAL A 8 -2.21 6.07 -5.11
N ILE A 9 -2.66 5.33 -4.08
CA ILE A 9 -2.90 5.87 -2.74
C ILE A 9 -2.01 5.14 -1.75
N ALA A 10 -1.22 5.89 -0.98
CA ALA A 10 -0.45 5.34 0.13
C ALA A 10 -1.19 5.51 1.45
N VAL A 11 -1.10 4.51 2.34
CA VAL A 11 -1.46 4.61 3.75
C VAL A 11 -0.17 4.81 4.54
N ALA A 12 -0.01 5.98 5.15
CA ALA A 12 1.19 6.41 5.85
C ALA A 12 0.86 6.87 7.28
N GLY A 13 1.86 6.94 8.14
CA GLY A 13 1.63 7.10 9.57
C GLY A 13 2.68 6.44 10.46
N ALA A 14 2.62 6.76 11.74
CA ALA A 14 3.58 6.30 12.74
C ALA A 14 3.37 4.83 13.14
N THR A 15 4.32 4.30 13.89
CA THR A 15 4.28 2.93 14.38
C THR A 15 3.10 2.71 15.32
N GLY A 16 2.21 1.79 14.95
CA GLY A 16 1.01 1.45 15.73
C GLY A 16 -0.18 2.40 15.52
N SER A 17 -0.16 3.29 14.53
CA SER A 17 -1.30 4.17 14.23
C SER A 17 -2.50 3.45 13.59
N GLY A 18 -2.30 2.22 13.11
CA GLY A 18 -3.37 1.40 12.52
C GLY A 18 -3.41 1.37 10.99
N LYS A 19 -2.34 1.80 10.31
CA LYS A 19 -2.21 1.75 8.84
C LYS A 19 -2.61 0.40 8.22
N SER A 20 -1.99 -0.69 8.68
CA SER A 20 -2.24 -2.04 8.16
C SER A 20 -3.67 -2.52 8.44
N THR A 21 -4.27 -2.08 9.55
CA THR A 21 -5.68 -2.33 9.86
C THR A 21 -6.60 -1.62 8.86
N LEU A 22 -6.35 -0.33 8.61
CA LEU A 22 -7.11 0.44 7.61
C LEU A 22 -6.93 -0.14 6.20
N PHE A 23 -5.69 -0.46 5.83
CA PHE A 23 -5.37 -1.08 4.55
C PHE A 23 -6.16 -2.39 4.34
N ASN A 24 -6.16 -3.28 5.34
CA ASN A 24 -6.90 -4.54 5.28
C ASN A 24 -8.41 -4.33 5.18
N ALA A 25 -8.96 -3.36 5.92
CA ALA A 25 -10.36 -3.01 5.85
C ALA A 25 -10.77 -2.53 4.45
N LEU A 26 -9.95 -1.65 3.83
CA LEU A 26 -10.17 -1.16 2.47
C LEU A 26 -10.00 -2.27 1.41
N ALA A 27 -9.05 -3.18 1.61
CA ALA A 27 -8.83 -4.31 0.71
C ALA A 27 -9.85 -5.46 0.90
N GLY A 28 -10.65 -5.42 1.97
CA GLY A 28 -11.60 -6.47 2.34
C GLY A 28 -10.93 -7.80 2.73
N ALA A 29 -9.62 -7.82 2.97
CA ALA A 29 -8.85 -9.02 3.31
C ALA A 29 -7.71 -8.71 4.29
N PRO A 30 -7.32 -9.69 5.13
CA PRO A 30 -6.15 -9.60 6.00
C PRO A 30 -4.87 -9.81 5.17
N ILE A 31 -4.47 -8.80 4.40
CA ILE A 31 -3.32 -8.86 3.49
C ILE A 31 -2.03 -8.45 4.19
N SER A 32 -2.08 -7.35 4.94
CA SER A 32 -0.96 -6.78 5.67
C SER A 32 -0.99 -7.27 7.11
N ASP A 33 0.17 -7.64 7.66
CA ASP A 33 0.25 -8.16 9.02
C ASP A 33 -0.10 -7.08 10.05
N THR A 34 -1.15 -7.33 10.83
CA THR A 34 -1.59 -6.45 11.92
C THR A 34 -1.13 -7.01 13.26
N GLY A 35 -0.31 -6.29 14.03
CA GLY A 35 0.12 -6.75 15.35
C GLY A 35 0.95 -5.74 16.16
N LEU A 36 0.99 -5.93 17.49
CA LEU A 36 1.74 -5.11 18.44
C LEU A 36 3.26 -5.39 18.46
N ARG A 37 3.72 -6.48 17.82
CA ARG A 37 5.14 -6.82 17.70
C ARG A 37 5.74 -6.05 16.53
N ARG A 38 6.35 -4.91 16.85
CA ARG A 38 6.96 -3.96 15.91
C ARG A 38 8.36 -4.41 15.46
N PRO A 39 8.80 -4.04 14.25
CA PRO A 39 8.00 -3.49 13.13
C PRO A 39 7.29 -4.61 12.35
N THR A 40 6.01 -4.43 11.98
CA THR A 40 5.23 -5.44 11.21
C THR A 40 5.39 -5.31 9.70
N THR A 41 5.70 -4.12 9.19
CA THR A 41 5.83 -3.84 7.74
C THR A 41 7.20 -3.25 7.44
N SER A 42 8.17 -4.08 7.05
CA SER A 42 9.52 -3.64 6.64
C SER A 42 9.62 -3.31 5.15
N GLN A 43 8.61 -3.65 4.37
CA GLN A 43 8.54 -3.45 2.93
C GLN A 43 7.10 -3.06 2.55
N PRO A 44 6.91 -2.21 1.53
CA PRO A 44 5.59 -1.80 1.10
C PRO A 44 4.81 -3.00 0.56
N ILE A 45 3.51 -3.03 0.86
CA ILE A 45 2.56 -4.04 0.41
C ILE A 45 1.53 -3.34 -0.45
N ALA A 46 1.13 -3.95 -1.57
CA ALA A 46 0.16 -3.34 -2.48
C ALA A 46 -1.05 -4.22 -2.72
N CYS A 47 -2.23 -3.61 -2.75
CA CYS A 47 -3.47 -4.18 -3.24
C CYS A 47 -3.89 -3.44 -4.52
N SER A 48 -4.18 -4.18 -5.59
CA SER A 48 -4.48 -3.59 -6.91
C SER A 48 -5.83 -4.06 -7.47
N TRP A 49 -6.62 -3.11 -7.96
CA TRP A 49 -7.87 -3.34 -8.68
C TRP A 49 -7.64 -3.23 -10.19
N THR A 50 -6.61 -3.91 -10.67
CA THR A 50 -6.18 -3.88 -12.08
C THR A 50 -5.16 -5.00 -12.33
N ASP A 51 -5.16 -5.55 -13.54
CA ASP A 51 -4.12 -6.48 -14.00
C ASP A 51 -2.88 -5.74 -14.56
N GLY A 52 -3.00 -4.45 -14.83
CA GLY A 52 -2.01 -3.65 -15.58
C GLY A 52 -0.99 -2.88 -14.75
N ALA A 53 -0.90 -3.11 -13.44
CA ALA A 53 -0.05 -2.32 -12.53
C ALA A 53 1.39 -2.85 -12.36
N ALA A 54 1.81 -3.90 -13.05
CA ALA A 54 3.11 -4.54 -12.81
C ALA A 54 4.30 -3.56 -12.84
N GLY A 55 4.46 -2.82 -13.94
CA GLY A 55 5.56 -1.84 -14.08
C GLY A 55 5.43 -0.64 -13.14
N LEU A 56 4.21 -0.31 -12.71
CA LEU A 56 3.96 0.71 -11.68
C LEU A 56 4.47 0.22 -10.31
N LEU A 57 4.14 -1.01 -9.94
CA LEU A 57 4.54 -1.64 -8.69
C LEU A 57 6.06 -1.90 -8.63
N ASP A 58 6.70 -2.13 -9.78
CA ASP A 58 8.16 -2.18 -9.89
C ASP A 58 8.80 -0.82 -9.53
N ARG A 59 8.26 0.29 -10.04
CA ARG A 59 8.75 1.64 -9.72
C ARG A 59 8.55 2.02 -8.26
N LEU A 60 7.47 1.54 -7.65
CA LEU A 60 7.20 1.69 -6.21
C LEU A 60 8.05 0.75 -5.34
N ALA A 61 8.88 -0.09 -5.95
CA ALA A 61 9.71 -1.08 -5.27
C ALA A 61 8.90 -2.06 -4.38
N VAL A 62 7.66 -2.38 -4.78
CA VAL A 62 6.82 -3.36 -4.10
C VAL A 62 7.25 -4.77 -4.54
N PRO A 63 7.78 -5.64 -3.66
CA PRO A 63 8.19 -6.99 -4.04
C PRO A 63 7.03 -7.78 -4.64
N GLY A 64 7.28 -8.61 -5.66
CA GLY A 64 6.23 -9.41 -6.32
C GLY A 64 5.41 -10.25 -5.33
N ARG A 65 6.08 -10.84 -4.33
CA ARG A 65 5.43 -11.61 -3.25
C ARG A 65 4.54 -10.78 -2.32
N LEU A 66 4.59 -9.44 -2.36
CA LEU A 66 3.78 -8.51 -1.55
C LEU A 66 2.75 -7.74 -2.40
N ARG A 67 2.59 -8.13 -3.67
CA ARG A 67 1.51 -7.64 -4.54
C ARG A 67 0.30 -8.55 -4.38
N ARG A 68 -0.86 -7.95 -4.17
CA ARG A 68 -2.11 -8.65 -3.85
C ARG A 68 -3.27 -8.06 -4.62
N ARG A 69 -4.36 -8.83 -4.61
CA ARG A 69 -5.67 -8.44 -5.12
C ARG A 69 -6.65 -8.35 -3.96
N PRO A 70 -7.70 -7.53 -4.09
CA PRO A 70 -8.75 -7.45 -3.09
C PRO A 70 -9.42 -8.81 -2.89
N HIS A 71 -10.06 -9.01 -1.73
CA HIS A 71 -10.83 -10.22 -1.49
C HIS A 71 -12.00 -10.32 -2.50
N PRO A 72 -12.24 -11.49 -3.12
CA PRO A 72 -13.40 -11.67 -3.98
C PRO A 72 -14.69 -11.29 -3.25
N GLY A 73 -15.38 -10.25 -3.75
CA GLY A 73 -16.53 -9.63 -3.10
C GLY A 73 -16.93 -8.33 -3.80
N PRO A 74 -17.97 -7.63 -3.33
CA PRO A 74 -18.49 -6.44 -4.01
C PRO A 74 -17.42 -5.39 -4.31
N ALA A 75 -16.53 -5.11 -3.34
CA ALA A 75 -15.44 -4.17 -3.52
C ALA A 75 -14.39 -4.63 -4.56
N ALA A 76 -14.16 -5.92 -4.75
CA ALA A 76 -13.21 -6.39 -5.76
C ALA A 76 -13.70 -6.19 -7.20
N PHE A 77 -15.01 -6.09 -7.38
CA PHE A 77 -15.66 -5.89 -8.68
C PHE A 77 -16.28 -4.50 -8.84
N ASP A 78 -15.99 -3.59 -7.90
CA ASP A 78 -16.47 -2.22 -7.96
C ASP A 78 -15.74 -1.47 -9.08
N GLU A 79 -16.49 -1.08 -10.12
CA GLU A 79 -15.96 -0.33 -11.27
C GLU A 79 -15.33 1.01 -10.84
N ALA A 80 -15.78 1.62 -9.74
CA ALA A 80 -15.22 2.85 -9.22
C ALA A 80 -13.78 2.67 -8.68
N LEU A 81 -13.42 1.44 -8.30
CA LEU A 81 -12.08 1.10 -7.83
C LEU A 81 -11.15 0.62 -8.96
N GLN A 82 -11.67 0.44 -10.17
CA GLN A 82 -10.86 -0.03 -11.30
C GLN A 82 -9.67 0.91 -11.56
N GLY A 83 -8.46 0.34 -11.58
CA GLY A 83 -7.21 1.09 -11.74
C GLY A 83 -6.61 1.62 -10.42
N LEU A 84 -7.27 1.41 -9.28
CA LEU A 84 -6.73 1.76 -7.96
C LEU A 84 -5.56 0.85 -7.59
N VAL A 85 -4.52 1.45 -7.04
CA VAL A 85 -3.43 0.77 -6.33
C VAL A 85 -3.33 1.38 -4.93
N LEU A 86 -3.69 0.60 -3.92
CA LEU A 86 -3.53 0.95 -2.51
C LEU A 86 -2.21 0.37 -2.02
N VAL A 87 -1.43 1.17 -1.28
CA VAL A 87 -0.11 0.76 -0.76
C VAL A 87 -0.06 0.98 0.75
N ASP A 88 0.23 -0.08 1.51
CA ASP A 88 0.62 0.02 2.93
C ASP A 88 2.12 0.26 3.01
N LEU A 89 2.55 1.23 3.81
CA LEU A 89 3.95 1.63 3.93
C LEU A 89 4.57 1.18 5.26
N PRO A 90 5.90 1.02 5.30
CA PRO A 90 6.63 1.00 6.56
C PRO A 90 6.33 2.24 7.43
N ASP A 91 6.63 2.12 8.72
CA ASP A 91 6.41 3.22 9.65
C ASP A 91 7.33 4.41 9.34
N HIS A 92 6.76 5.60 9.21
CA HIS A 92 7.51 6.83 8.94
C HIS A 92 8.51 7.16 10.07
N ASP A 93 8.18 6.80 11.31
CA ASP A 93 9.03 7.01 12.50
C ASP A 93 9.96 5.82 12.79
N SER A 94 10.13 4.88 11.84
CA SER A 94 11.00 3.73 12.03
C SER A 94 12.43 4.17 12.34
N ALA A 95 13.11 3.48 13.27
CA ALA A 95 14.52 3.75 13.59
C ALA A 95 15.47 3.39 12.43
N ALA A 96 15.10 2.41 11.60
CA ALA A 96 15.86 2.00 10.43
C ALA A 96 15.74 3.04 9.31
N THR A 97 16.87 3.60 8.89
CA THR A 97 16.93 4.61 7.82
C THR A 97 16.37 4.09 6.50
N GLU A 98 16.62 2.83 6.18
CA GLU A 98 16.13 2.19 4.95
C GLU A 98 14.59 2.22 4.82
N HIS A 99 13.87 2.06 5.94
CA HIS A 99 12.41 2.16 5.94
C HIS A 99 11.94 3.59 5.67
N ARG A 100 12.59 4.60 6.27
CA ARG A 100 12.24 6.01 6.05
C ARG A 100 12.52 6.44 4.62
N ASP A 101 13.69 6.06 4.07
CA ASP A 101 14.05 6.34 2.67
C ASP A 101 13.06 5.69 1.69
N GLN A 102 12.53 4.52 2.04
CA GLN A 102 11.50 3.86 1.24
C GLN A 102 10.15 4.57 1.33
N VAL A 103 9.73 4.99 2.52
CA VAL A 103 8.52 5.79 2.73
C VAL A 103 8.60 7.08 1.91
N ASP A 104 9.65 7.87 2.08
CA ASP A 104 9.83 9.17 1.41
C ASP A 104 9.81 9.02 -0.12
N ARG A 105 10.47 7.99 -0.63
CA ARG A 105 10.48 7.68 -2.07
C ARG A 105 9.07 7.35 -2.58
N VAL A 106 8.31 6.52 -1.87
CA VAL A 106 6.95 6.17 -2.31
C VAL A 106 6.03 7.39 -2.22
N LEU A 107 6.11 8.17 -1.15
CA LEU A 107 5.30 9.39 -0.97
C LEU A 107 5.53 10.42 -2.08
N ALA A 108 6.74 10.50 -2.63
CA ALA A 108 7.04 11.38 -3.77
C ALA A 108 6.40 10.91 -5.11
N LEU A 109 5.94 9.66 -5.18
CA LEU A 109 5.48 9.04 -6.41
C LEU A 109 3.95 8.87 -6.47
N VAL A 110 3.28 8.74 -5.32
CA VAL A 110 1.83 8.48 -5.24
C VAL A 110 0.98 9.70 -5.62
N ASP A 111 -0.29 9.46 -5.95
CA ASP A 111 -1.24 10.51 -6.31
C ASP A 111 -1.97 11.09 -5.08
N ALA A 112 -2.10 10.29 -4.01
CA ALA A 112 -2.66 10.73 -2.73
C ALA A 112 -2.11 9.93 -1.54
N VAL A 113 -2.28 10.48 -0.35
CA VAL A 113 -1.85 9.86 0.92
C VAL A 113 -3.00 9.92 1.91
N ILE A 114 -3.27 8.80 2.58
CA ILE A 114 -4.09 8.73 3.79
C ILE A 114 -3.12 8.69 4.96
N TRP A 115 -3.10 9.76 5.75
CA TRP A 115 -2.26 9.85 6.94
C TRP A 115 -3.03 9.38 8.17
N VAL A 116 -2.48 8.40 8.89
CA VAL A 116 -3.06 7.77 10.08
C VAL A 116 -2.17 8.00 11.30
#